data_AF-A0A6G1DAW5-F1
#
_entry.id   AF-A0A6G1DAW5-F1
#
_cell.length_a   1.000
_cell.length_b   1.000
_cell.length_c   1.000
_cell.angle_alpha   90.00
_cell.angle_beta   90.00
_cell.angle_gamma   90.00
#
_symmetry.space_group_name_H-M   'P 1'
#
loop_
_entity.id
_entity.type
_entity.pdbx_description
1 polymer ?
#
loop_
_entity_poly.entity_id
_entity_poly.type
_entity_poly.pdbx_seq_one_letter_code
_entity_poly.pdbx_strand_id
1 'polypeptide(L)'
;MASNILLSLLLLAAASPAALAGFDVTQMLADKSQYGTFLKLLTQTKVAEEMNRLKTVSLLVLPDKAVKPIASLPADKQRLAVANHVLLKYFDPIQLGEMKDRTAMLPTLLSNSDKRLGVVNYTKANDGQMYFGAPGAACVAKLVKVVAARPYAVSIMEVSKAILPPALAGTGGPGRLPKVKPKSSNDEATAKSAPAPTAALK
;
A
#
# COMPACT_ATOMS: atom_id res chain seq x y z
N MET A 1 48.14 31.68 24.43
CA MET A 1 47.46 30.43 24.83
C MET A 1 46.00 30.51 24.38
N ALA A 2 45.37 29.37 24.09
CA ALA A 2 43.94 29.23 23.77
C ALA A 2 43.46 29.61 22.36
N SER A 3 44.07 29.07 21.30
CA SER A 3 43.36 28.88 20.03
C SER A 3 44.10 27.83 19.23
N ASN A 4 43.74 26.56 19.42
CA ASN A 4 44.08 25.41 18.57
C ASN A 4 43.42 24.14 19.11
N ILE A 5 42.96 24.15 20.37
CA ILE A 5 42.24 23.02 20.99
C ILE A 5 40.76 22.97 20.52
N LEU A 6 40.21 24.08 19.99
CA LEU A 6 38.82 24.13 19.54
C LEU A 6 38.57 23.50 18.17
N LEU A 7 39.61 23.32 17.33
CA LEU A 7 39.47 22.72 16.01
C LEU A 7 39.51 21.19 16.03
N SER A 8 40.09 20.60 17.09
CA SER A 8 40.19 19.15 17.25
C SER A 8 38.91 18.52 17.82
N LEU A 9 38.03 19.31 18.45
CA LEU A 9 36.74 18.82 18.95
C LEU A 9 35.61 18.82 17.90
N LEU A 10 35.82 19.44 16.73
CA LEU A 10 34.81 19.47 15.67
C LEU A 10 34.90 18.27 14.70
N LEU A 11 35.90 17.40 14.87
CA LEU A 11 36.09 16.19 14.04
C LEU A 11 35.55 14.89 14.68
N LEU A 12 34.87 14.98 15.83
CA LEU A 12 34.26 13.83 16.51
C LEU A 12 32.72 13.82 16.39
N ALA A 13 32.17 14.53 15.40
CA ALA A 13 30.76 14.41 15.03
C ALA A 13 30.55 13.10 14.23
N ALA A 14 30.46 12.00 14.98
CA ALA A 14 29.65 10.82 14.67
C ALA A 14 29.74 10.27 13.23
N ALA A 15 30.93 9.83 12.82
CA ALA A 15 30.99 8.65 11.97
C ALA A 15 30.66 7.44 12.85
N SER A 16 29.38 7.28 13.22
CA SER A 16 28.90 6.01 13.72
C SER A 16 29.15 4.99 12.61
N PRO A 17 29.97 3.96 12.80
CA PRO A 17 29.84 2.78 11.98
C PRO A 17 28.51 2.18 12.40
N ALA A 18 27.39 2.67 11.84
CA ALA A 18 26.23 1.84 11.66
C ALA A 18 26.76 0.71 10.79
N ALA A 19 27.22 -0.35 11.45
CA ALA A 19 27.73 -1.53 10.81
C ALA A 19 26.76 -1.86 9.69
N LEU A 20 27.30 -2.26 8.55
CA LEU A 20 26.57 -2.87 7.44
C LEU A 20 25.94 -4.21 7.87
N ALA A 21 25.37 -4.27 9.07
CA ALA A 21 24.51 -5.32 9.55
C ALA A 21 23.27 -5.26 8.67
N GLY A 22 23.23 -6.19 7.71
CA GLY A 22 22.03 -6.47 6.94
C GLY A 22 20.80 -6.55 7.87
N PHE A 23 19.66 -6.17 7.35
CA PHE A 23 18.40 -6.39 8.05
C PHE A 23 17.92 -7.82 7.79
N ASP A 24 17.18 -8.36 8.74
CA ASP A 24 16.44 -9.60 8.56
C ASP A 24 14.98 -9.32 8.89
N VAL A 25 14.13 -9.34 7.86
CA VAL A 25 12.70 -9.06 7.97
C VAL A 25 12.00 -10.07 8.88
N THR A 26 12.43 -11.34 8.87
CA THR A 26 11.86 -12.39 9.72
C THR A 26 12.16 -12.11 11.18
N GLN A 27 13.40 -11.73 11.51
CA GLN A 27 13.78 -11.34 12.87
C GLN A 27 13.05 -10.07 13.33
N MET A 28 12.88 -9.08 12.44
CA MET A 28 12.17 -7.84 12.75
C MET A 28 10.67 -8.03 13.01
N LEU A 29 10.09 -9.17 12.60
CA LEU A 29 8.70 -9.53 12.82
C LEU A 29 8.51 -10.66 13.86
N ALA A 30 9.59 -11.29 14.35
CA ALA A 30 9.54 -12.50 15.16
C ALA A 30 8.76 -12.33 16.48
N ASP A 31 8.88 -11.16 17.11
CA ASP A 31 8.19 -10.80 18.35
C ASP A 31 6.78 -10.22 18.15
N LYS A 32 6.29 -10.20 16.90
CA LYS A 32 5.04 -9.53 16.52
C LYS A 32 3.97 -10.53 16.09
N SER A 33 3.40 -11.21 17.08
CA SER A 33 2.42 -12.29 16.88
C SER A 33 1.25 -11.90 15.97
N GLN A 34 0.79 -10.64 16.01
CA GLN A 34 -0.30 -10.13 15.17
C GLN A 34 -0.04 -10.14 13.65
N TYR A 35 1.20 -10.38 13.21
CA TYR A 35 1.58 -10.53 11.80
C TYR A 35 2.06 -11.96 11.48
N GLY A 36 1.88 -12.92 12.39
CA GLY A 36 2.47 -14.25 12.31
C GLY A 36 2.04 -15.03 11.06
N THR A 37 0.80 -14.86 10.61
CA THR A 37 0.30 -15.49 9.38
C THR A 37 1.00 -14.92 8.15
N PHE A 38 1.16 -13.59 8.09
CA PHE A 38 1.83 -12.95 6.96
C PHE A 38 3.33 -13.27 6.95
N LEU A 39 3.98 -13.32 8.12
CA LEU A 39 5.36 -13.77 8.24
C LEU A 39 5.55 -15.20 7.75
N LYS A 40 4.64 -16.11 8.11
CA LYS A 40 4.64 -17.48 7.60
C LYS A 40 4.52 -17.52 6.07
N LEU A 41 3.69 -16.67 5.48
CA LEU A 41 3.61 -16.56 4.02
C LEU A 41 4.91 -16.04 3.39
N LEU A 42 5.54 -15.02 4.00
CA LEU A 42 6.83 -14.48 3.54
C LEU A 42 7.92 -15.56 3.50
N THR A 43 8.00 -16.40 4.53
CA THR A 43 9.00 -17.48 4.61
C THR A 43 8.66 -18.65 3.69
N GLN A 44 7.40 -19.12 3.69
CA GLN A 44 6.98 -20.24 2.83
C GLN A 44 7.14 -19.94 1.34
N THR A 45 6.88 -18.69 0.93
CA THR A 45 7.01 -18.26 -0.46
C THR A 45 8.43 -17.86 -0.86
N LYS A 46 9.38 -17.93 0.07
CA LYS A 46 10.78 -17.48 -0.07
C LYS A 46 10.98 -15.99 -0.34
N VAL A 47 9.94 -15.17 -0.13
CA VAL A 47 10.00 -13.72 -0.36
C VAL A 47 10.83 -13.05 0.74
N ALA A 48 10.82 -13.57 1.98
CA ALA A 48 11.66 -13.05 3.06
C ALA A 48 13.16 -13.10 2.70
N GLU A 49 13.62 -14.19 2.10
CA GLU A 49 15.01 -14.39 1.69
C GLU A 49 15.40 -13.46 0.54
N GLU A 50 14.49 -13.20 -0.40
CA GLU A 50 14.70 -12.20 -1.45
C GLU A 50 14.81 -10.80 -0.88
N MET A 51 13.92 -10.43 0.05
CA MET A 51 13.97 -9.13 0.73
C MET A 51 15.29 -8.94 1.48
N ASN A 52 15.74 -9.94 2.22
CA ASN A 52 16.98 -9.90 2.99
C ASN A 52 18.25 -9.80 2.12
N ARG A 53 18.15 -10.06 0.81
CA ARG A 53 19.25 -9.87 -0.17
C ARG A 53 19.28 -8.47 -0.77
N LEU A 54 18.21 -7.69 -0.60
CA LEU A 54 18.15 -6.32 -1.09
C LEU A 54 18.91 -5.40 -0.14
N LYS A 55 19.57 -4.38 -0.70
CA LYS A 55 20.19 -3.30 0.11
C LYS A 55 19.14 -2.44 0.81
N THR A 56 17.99 -2.32 0.16
CA THR A 56 16.95 -1.39 0.55
C THR A 56 15.58 -1.96 0.18
N VAL A 57 14.63 -1.94 1.11
CA VAL A 57 13.27 -2.48 0.87
C VAL A 57 12.24 -1.80 1.78
N SER A 58 10.97 -1.82 1.37
CA SER A 58 9.86 -1.55 2.31
C SER A 58 8.83 -2.64 2.25
N LEU A 59 8.31 -3.06 3.40
CA LEU A 59 7.30 -4.09 3.53
C LEU A 59 5.97 -3.48 3.94
N LEU A 60 4.93 -3.70 3.15
CA LEU A 60 3.54 -3.44 3.51
C LEU A 60 2.99 -4.69 4.20
N VAL A 61 3.13 -4.77 5.52
CA VAL A 61 2.72 -5.95 6.31
C VAL A 61 1.22 -5.92 6.60
N LEU A 62 0.59 -7.10 6.59
CA LEU A 62 -0.81 -7.28 6.94
C LEU A 62 -0.96 -7.89 8.33
N PRO A 63 -1.83 -7.34 9.20
CA PRO A 63 -2.22 -8.03 10.42
C PRO A 63 -3.03 -9.27 10.07
N ASP A 64 -2.99 -10.31 10.91
CA ASP A 64 -3.59 -11.62 10.64
C ASP A 64 -5.06 -11.53 10.17
N LYS A 65 -5.84 -10.61 10.75
CA LYS A 65 -7.24 -10.34 10.38
C LYS A 65 -7.45 -9.90 8.92
N ALA A 66 -6.41 -9.45 8.23
CA ALA A 66 -6.45 -8.92 6.87
C ALA A 66 -5.70 -9.81 5.85
N VAL A 67 -5.09 -10.91 6.28
CA VAL A 67 -4.25 -11.78 5.42
C VAL A 67 -5.08 -12.74 4.55
N LYS A 68 -6.33 -13.03 4.95
CA LYS A 68 -7.21 -14.02 4.29
C LYS A 68 -7.25 -13.93 2.76
N PRO A 69 -7.38 -12.76 2.11
CA PRO A 69 -7.42 -12.67 0.64
C PRO A 69 -6.17 -13.22 -0.06
N ILE A 70 -5.02 -13.24 0.61
CA ILE A 70 -3.76 -13.80 0.10
C ILE A 70 -3.60 -15.26 0.54
N ALA A 71 -3.95 -15.57 1.79
CA ALA A 71 -3.86 -16.93 2.33
C ALA A 71 -4.73 -17.94 1.57
N SER A 72 -5.87 -17.49 1.01
CA SER A 72 -6.80 -18.33 0.26
C SER A 72 -6.44 -18.52 -1.22
N LEU A 73 -5.34 -17.92 -1.69
CA LEU A 73 -4.91 -18.09 -3.09
C LEU A 73 -4.18 -19.43 -3.29
N PRO A 74 -4.23 -19.99 -4.50
CA PRO A 74 -3.31 -21.04 -4.94
C PRO A 74 -1.83 -20.65 -4.71
N ALA A 75 -0.97 -21.62 -4.46
CA ALA A 75 0.43 -21.39 -4.05
C ALA A 75 1.23 -20.53 -5.05
N ASP A 76 1.01 -20.73 -6.35
CA ASP A 76 1.60 -19.95 -7.44
C ASP A 76 1.23 -18.46 -7.34
N LYS A 77 -0.05 -18.17 -7.07
CA LYS A 77 -0.55 -16.78 -6.92
C LYS A 77 -0.22 -16.17 -5.57
N GLN A 78 -0.11 -17.00 -4.53
CA GLN A 78 0.20 -16.55 -3.19
C GLN A 78 1.59 -15.90 -3.13
N ARG A 79 2.60 -16.50 -3.77
CA ARG A 79 3.93 -15.89 -3.88
C ARG A 79 3.88 -14.53 -4.57
N LEU A 80 3.18 -14.42 -5.70
CA LEU A 80 3.05 -13.16 -6.45
C LEU A 80 2.34 -12.08 -5.61
N ALA A 81 1.29 -12.46 -4.88
CA ALA A 81 0.55 -11.57 -4.00
C ALA A 81 1.40 -11.06 -2.82
N VAL A 82 2.22 -11.93 -2.23
CA VAL A 82 3.17 -11.56 -1.17
C VAL A 82 4.26 -10.64 -1.72
N ALA A 83 4.82 -10.94 -2.90
CA ALA A 83 5.82 -10.10 -3.57
C ALA A 83 5.29 -8.70 -3.91
N ASN A 84 3.99 -8.56 -4.18
CA ASN A 84 3.34 -7.26 -4.40
C ASN A 84 3.34 -6.35 -3.15
N HIS A 85 3.51 -6.92 -1.95
CA HIS A 85 3.59 -6.14 -0.70
C HIS A 85 5.01 -5.67 -0.37
N VAL A 86 6.00 -6.02 -1.22
CA VAL A 86 7.40 -5.67 -1.03
C VAL A 86 7.77 -4.56 -2.00
N LEU A 87 7.98 -3.34 -1.52
CA LEU A 87 8.43 -2.21 -2.33
C LEU A 87 9.96 -2.25 -2.50
N LEU A 88 10.45 -2.04 -3.72
CA LEU A 88 11.88 -2.15 -4.05
C LEU A 88 12.75 -0.99 -3.55
N LYS A 89 12.14 0.06 -3.01
CA LYS A 89 12.83 1.22 -2.43
C LYS A 89 12.44 1.39 -0.98
N TYR A 90 13.26 2.13 -0.25
CA TYR A 90 12.91 2.58 1.09
C TYR A 90 11.82 3.64 0.97
N PHE A 91 10.77 3.46 1.75
CA PHE A 91 9.67 4.37 1.97
C PHE A 91 9.28 4.24 3.42
N ASP A 92 9.26 5.37 4.11
CA ASP A 92 8.62 5.52 5.41
C ASP A 92 7.46 6.52 5.26
N PRO A 93 6.65 6.72 6.31
CA PRO A 93 5.57 7.70 6.24
C PRO A 93 6.05 9.13 5.95
N ILE A 94 7.29 9.47 6.32
CA ILE A 94 7.84 10.81 6.10
C ILE A 94 8.12 11.01 4.61
N GLN A 95 8.88 10.10 3.99
CA GLN A 95 9.21 10.12 2.56
C GLN A 95 7.96 10.04 1.68
N LEU A 96 6.97 9.23 2.07
CA LEU A 96 5.68 9.18 1.39
C LEU A 96 4.94 10.53 1.54
N GLY A 97 4.93 11.08 2.75
CA GLY A 97 4.30 12.37 3.06
C GLY A 97 4.92 13.56 2.33
N GLU A 98 6.23 13.54 2.09
CA GLU A 98 7.01 14.60 1.45
C GLU A 98 7.06 14.50 -0.08
N MET A 99 6.41 13.49 -0.69
CA MET A 99 6.29 13.42 -2.14
C MET A 99 5.64 14.69 -2.69
N LYS A 100 6.23 15.24 -3.76
CA LYS A 100 5.74 16.43 -4.47
C LYS A 100 4.30 16.24 -4.92
N ASP A 101 4.01 15.07 -5.51
CA ASP A 101 2.69 14.69 -5.94
C ASP A 101 1.97 13.90 -4.85
N ARG A 102 0.65 14.06 -4.77
CA ARG A 102 -0.20 13.31 -3.82
C ARG A 102 -0.45 11.87 -4.26
N THR A 103 0.07 11.47 -5.41
CA THR A 103 -0.07 10.12 -5.96
C THR A 103 1.27 9.66 -6.52
N ALA A 104 1.57 8.37 -6.40
CA ALA A 104 2.77 7.80 -6.97
C ALA A 104 2.56 6.33 -7.33
N MET A 105 3.39 5.83 -8.23
CA MET A 105 3.49 4.41 -8.59
C MET A 105 4.76 3.85 -7.96
N LEU A 106 4.62 2.90 -7.04
CA LEU A 106 5.72 2.34 -6.26
C LEU A 106 6.06 0.93 -6.79
N PRO A 107 7.25 0.73 -7.38
CA PRO A 107 7.66 -0.58 -7.87
C PRO A 107 7.80 -1.60 -6.75
N THR A 108 7.34 -2.82 -7.01
CA THR A 108 7.35 -3.93 -6.04
C THR A 108 8.22 -5.08 -6.51
N LEU A 109 8.51 -6.03 -5.63
CA LEU A 109 9.26 -7.24 -5.97
C LEU A 109 8.56 -8.07 -7.06
N LEU A 110 7.23 -8.03 -7.12
CA LEU A 110 6.45 -8.66 -8.20
C LEU A 110 6.85 -8.15 -9.60
N SER A 111 7.43 -6.95 -9.73
CA SER A 111 7.87 -6.40 -11.01
C SER A 111 8.99 -7.21 -11.68
N ASN A 112 9.70 -8.05 -10.92
CA ASN A 112 10.68 -9.00 -11.45
C ASN A 112 10.01 -10.09 -12.31
N SER A 113 8.76 -10.43 -12.03
CA SER A 113 7.98 -11.41 -12.79
C SER A 113 7.02 -10.75 -13.77
N ASP A 114 6.36 -9.67 -13.37
CA ASP A 114 5.43 -8.92 -14.22
C ASP A 114 5.51 -7.43 -13.90
N LYS A 115 6.10 -6.65 -14.82
CA LYS A 115 6.27 -5.20 -14.66
C LYS A 115 4.95 -4.43 -14.57
N ARG A 116 3.87 -4.93 -15.18
CA ARG A 116 2.56 -4.26 -15.21
C ARG A 116 1.78 -4.50 -13.92
N LEU A 117 1.87 -5.71 -13.37
CA LEU A 117 1.22 -6.07 -12.11
C LEU A 117 2.06 -5.67 -10.89
N GLY A 118 3.38 -5.57 -11.06
CA GLY A 118 4.34 -5.33 -9.99
C GLY A 118 4.47 -3.89 -9.52
N VAL A 119 3.36 -3.16 -9.43
CA VAL A 119 3.34 -1.78 -8.95
C VAL A 119 2.21 -1.60 -7.95
N VAL A 120 2.50 -0.90 -6.86
CA VAL A 120 1.49 -0.43 -5.90
C VAL A 120 1.26 1.06 -6.12
N ASN A 121 0.00 1.43 -6.30
CA ASN A 121 -0.43 2.82 -6.37
C ASN A 121 -0.50 3.39 -4.96
N TYR A 122 0.07 4.59 -4.77
CA TYR A 122 0.03 5.38 -3.56
C TYR A 122 -0.87 6.60 -3.76
N THR A 123 -1.59 6.99 -2.72
CA THR A 123 -2.36 8.24 -2.69
C THR A 123 -2.37 8.83 -1.28
N LYS A 124 -2.16 10.15 -1.17
CA LYS A 124 -2.31 10.94 0.05
C LYS A 124 -3.61 11.75 -0.02
N ALA A 125 -4.51 11.50 0.91
CA ALA A 125 -5.74 12.25 1.06
C ALA A 125 -5.49 13.65 1.67
N ASN A 126 -6.49 14.52 1.61
CA ASN A 126 -6.41 15.89 2.12
C ASN A 126 -6.15 15.98 3.62
N ASP A 127 -6.62 14.98 4.38
CA ASP A 127 -6.39 14.82 5.81
C ASP A 127 -5.01 14.26 6.16
N GLY A 128 -4.16 14.02 5.16
CA GLY A 128 -2.84 13.41 5.31
C GLY A 128 -2.84 11.88 5.37
N GLN A 129 -4.02 11.23 5.38
CA GLN A 129 -4.10 9.77 5.40
C GLN A 129 -3.57 9.19 4.08
N MET A 130 -2.72 8.19 4.21
CA MET A 130 -2.10 7.51 3.08
C MET A 130 -2.83 6.21 2.75
N TYR A 131 -3.01 5.97 1.46
CA TYR A 131 -3.70 4.83 0.90
C TYR A 131 -2.85 4.15 -0.16
N PHE A 132 -2.98 2.83 -0.23
CA PHE A 132 -2.35 1.99 -1.23
C PHE A 132 -3.40 1.18 -1.99
N GLY A 133 -3.10 0.90 -3.26
CA GLY A 133 -3.95 0.13 -4.16
C GLY A 133 -3.12 -0.68 -5.14
N ALA A 134 -3.70 -1.78 -5.64
CA ALA A 134 -3.07 -2.56 -6.69
C ALA A 134 -3.27 -1.86 -8.05
N PRO A 135 -2.51 -2.22 -9.10
CA PRO A 135 -2.68 -1.60 -10.40
C PRO A 135 -4.06 -1.99 -10.96
N GLY A 136 -4.83 -0.99 -11.40
CA GLY A 136 -6.22 -1.17 -11.85
C GLY A 136 -7.24 -1.36 -10.72
N ALA A 137 -6.86 -1.18 -9.45
CA ALA A 137 -7.77 -1.21 -8.30
C ALA A 137 -7.75 0.12 -7.54
N ALA A 138 -8.82 0.40 -6.79
CA ALA A 138 -8.89 1.58 -5.94
C ALA A 138 -7.91 1.51 -4.76
N CYS A 139 -7.33 2.66 -4.39
CA CYS A 139 -6.47 2.79 -3.22
C CYS A 139 -7.31 2.78 -1.93
N VAL A 140 -7.54 1.61 -1.35
CA VAL A 140 -8.40 1.42 -0.16
C VAL A 140 -7.65 0.86 1.05
N ALA A 141 -6.39 0.44 0.89
CA ALA A 141 -5.56 -0.05 1.99
C ALA A 141 -4.90 1.13 2.69
N LYS A 142 -5.27 1.40 3.95
CA LYS A 142 -4.74 2.53 4.72
C LYS A 142 -3.37 2.18 5.29
N LEU A 143 -2.42 3.11 5.24
CA LEU A 143 -1.25 3.09 6.11
C LEU A 143 -1.72 3.28 7.55
N VAL A 144 -1.49 2.28 8.42
CA VAL A 144 -1.94 2.33 9.82
C VAL A 144 -0.83 2.87 10.72
N LYS A 145 0.36 2.27 10.65
CA LYS A 145 1.51 2.62 11.48
C LYS A 145 2.80 2.03 10.94
N VAL A 146 3.94 2.53 11.42
CA VAL A 146 5.23 1.85 11.29
C VAL A 146 5.31 0.74 12.33
N VAL A 147 5.74 -0.44 11.91
CA VAL A 147 5.85 -1.65 12.75
C VAL A 147 7.28 -1.85 13.22
N ALA A 148 8.24 -1.67 12.30
CA ALA A 148 9.67 -1.72 12.58
C ALA A 148 10.39 -0.98 11.45
N ALA A 149 11.54 -0.38 11.75
CA ALA A 149 12.34 0.28 10.73
C ALA A 149 13.82 0.24 11.09
N ARG A 150 14.66 0.16 10.05
CA ARG A 150 16.05 0.59 10.08
C ARG A 150 16.20 1.69 9.03
N PRO A 151 16.41 2.95 9.45
CA PRO A 151 16.45 4.09 8.53
C PRO A 151 17.31 3.82 7.29
N TYR A 152 16.79 4.17 6.12
CA TYR A 152 17.42 4.02 4.80
C TYR A 152 17.68 2.58 4.32
N ALA A 153 17.38 1.56 5.14
CA ALA A 153 17.60 0.14 4.79
C ALA A 153 16.28 -0.63 4.68
N VAL A 154 15.45 -0.64 5.73
CA VAL A 154 14.17 -1.34 5.71
C VAL A 154 13.10 -0.60 6.49
N SER A 155 11.90 -0.53 5.94
CA SER A 155 10.72 0.03 6.60
C SER A 155 9.59 -0.99 6.54
N ILE A 156 9.09 -1.44 7.68
CA ILE A 156 7.93 -2.33 7.78
C ILE A 156 6.74 -1.49 8.27
N MET A 157 5.71 -1.43 7.44
CA MET A 157 4.55 -0.58 7.63
C MET A 157 3.28 -1.40 7.56
N GLU A 158 2.41 -1.27 8.55
CA GLU A 158 1.13 -1.97 8.58
C GLU A 158 0.15 -1.30 7.60
N VAL A 159 -0.48 -2.13 6.77
CA VAL A 159 -1.60 -1.71 5.93
C VAL A 159 -2.90 -2.41 6.33
N SER A 160 -4.02 -1.70 6.23
CA SER A 160 -5.30 -2.16 6.76
C SER A 160 -5.98 -3.27 5.94
N LYS A 161 -5.59 -3.45 4.67
CA LYS A 161 -6.19 -4.40 3.73
C LYS A 161 -5.13 -4.95 2.78
N ALA A 162 -5.33 -6.19 2.33
CA ALA A 162 -4.50 -6.80 1.31
C ALA A 162 -4.54 -6.02 -0.01
N ILE A 163 -3.38 -5.77 -0.58
CA ILE A 163 -3.22 -5.08 -1.86
C ILE A 163 -2.99 -6.15 -2.94
N LEU A 164 -4.07 -6.54 -3.62
CA LEU A 164 -4.07 -7.64 -4.56
C LEU A 164 -4.45 -7.17 -5.97
N PRO A 165 -3.58 -7.34 -6.98
CA PRO A 165 -3.94 -7.08 -8.37
C PRO A 165 -5.17 -7.91 -8.77
N PRO A 166 -6.16 -7.34 -9.48
CA PRO A 166 -7.37 -8.06 -9.88
C PRO A 166 -7.09 -9.37 -10.64
N ALA A 167 -6.00 -9.40 -11.42
CA ALA A 167 -5.54 -10.60 -12.14
C ALA A 167 -5.20 -11.79 -11.22
N LEU A 168 -4.82 -11.54 -9.97
CA LEU A 168 -4.49 -12.56 -8.98
C LEU A 168 -5.69 -12.98 -8.12
N ALA A 169 -6.71 -12.13 -8.00
CA ALA A 169 -7.82 -12.28 -7.04
C ALA A 169 -8.83 -13.40 -7.33
N GLY A 170 -8.72 -14.10 -8.47
CA GLY A 170 -9.37 -15.40 -8.66
C GLY A 170 -10.90 -15.44 -8.48
N THR A 171 -11.64 -14.55 -9.15
CA THR A 171 -13.05 -14.75 -9.53
C THR A 171 -13.26 -14.07 -10.89
N GLY A 172 -13.95 -14.75 -11.81
CA GLY A 172 -13.93 -14.48 -13.25
C GLY A 172 -14.30 -13.06 -13.72
N GLY A 173 -13.68 -12.67 -14.84
CA GLY A 173 -14.10 -11.59 -15.73
C GLY A 173 -13.88 -10.16 -15.19
N PRO A 174 -13.72 -9.16 -16.07
CA PRO A 174 -13.78 -7.77 -15.66
C PRO A 174 -15.15 -7.54 -15.03
N GLY A 175 -15.15 -7.32 -13.71
CA GLY A 175 -16.31 -6.83 -12.99
C GLY A 175 -16.80 -5.58 -13.71
N ARG A 176 -17.93 -5.74 -14.41
CA ARG A 176 -18.67 -4.68 -15.06
C ARG A 176 -18.85 -3.58 -14.00
N LEU A 177 -18.14 -2.46 -14.18
CA LEU A 177 -18.51 -1.21 -13.54
C LEU A 177 -20.04 -1.08 -13.67
N PRO A 178 -20.80 -0.75 -12.61
CA PRO A 178 -22.18 -0.36 -12.80
C PRO A 178 -22.14 0.79 -13.82
N LYS A 179 -22.64 0.51 -15.02
CA LYS A 179 -22.79 1.50 -16.08
C LYS A 179 -23.82 2.47 -15.53
N VAL A 180 -23.36 3.52 -14.86
CA VAL A 180 -24.17 4.67 -14.52
C VAL A 180 -24.68 5.16 -15.86
N LYS A 181 -25.97 4.88 -16.14
CA LYS A 181 -26.66 5.48 -17.26
C LYS A 181 -26.50 6.99 -17.06
N PRO A 182 -25.95 7.74 -18.02
CA PRO A 182 -26.00 9.19 -17.95
C PRO A 182 -27.49 9.54 -17.90
N LYS A 183 -27.93 10.10 -16.78
CA LYS A 183 -29.25 10.72 -16.69
C LYS A 183 -29.13 11.98 -17.53
N SER A 184 -29.49 11.86 -18.81
CA SER A 184 -29.58 12.99 -19.74
C SER A 184 -30.59 13.95 -19.15
N SER A 185 -30.09 15.04 -18.58
CA SER A 185 -30.84 16.26 -18.39
C SER A 185 -31.05 16.85 -19.78
N ASN A 186 -32.28 16.80 -20.27
CA ASN A 186 -32.80 17.84 -21.15
C ASN A 186 -34.17 18.23 -20.61
N ASP A 187 -34.32 19.54 -20.46
CA ASP A 187 -35.49 20.28 -20.08
C ASP A 187 -36.74 19.87 -20.86
N GLU A 188 -37.92 19.96 -20.25
CA GLU A 188 -38.85 21.03 -20.66
C GLU A 188 -40.04 21.13 -19.68
N ALA A 189 -40.50 22.37 -19.59
CA ALA A 189 -41.47 22.92 -18.70
C ALA A 189 -42.91 22.44 -18.96
N THR A 190 -43.71 22.44 -17.88
CA THR A 190 -45.09 22.93 -17.83
C THR A 190 -46.12 22.36 -18.81
N ALA A 191 -47.04 21.52 -18.31
CA ALA A 191 -48.46 21.63 -18.69
C ALA A 191 -49.39 20.99 -17.63
N LYS A 192 -50.02 21.90 -16.90
CA LYS A 192 -51.18 21.79 -16.03
C LYS A 192 -52.38 21.19 -16.78
N SER A 193 -53.05 20.19 -16.19
CA SER A 193 -54.48 19.95 -16.41
C SER A 193 -55.12 19.49 -15.11
N ALA A 194 -55.90 20.39 -14.52
CA ALA A 194 -56.78 20.13 -13.38
C ALA A 194 -58.05 19.38 -13.84
N PRO A 195 -58.71 18.62 -12.97
CA PRO A 195 -60.04 18.05 -13.26
C PRO A 195 -61.13 19.12 -13.19
N ALA A 196 -62.06 19.10 -14.15
CA ALA A 196 -63.25 19.95 -14.18
C ALA A 196 -64.30 19.49 -13.13
N PRO A 197 -65.09 20.41 -12.55
CA PRO A 197 -66.16 20.07 -11.61
C PRO A 197 -67.50 19.88 -12.35
N THR A 198 -68.25 18.84 -11.99
CA THR A 198 -69.68 18.74 -12.36
C THR A 198 -70.51 18.96 -11.09
N ALA A 199 -71.12 20.13 -10.99
CA ALA A 199 -72.20 20.42 -10.06
C ALA A 199 -73.55 20.13 -10.74
N ALA A 200 -74.42 19.42 -10.04
CA ALA A 200 -75.82 19.20 -10.40
C ALA A 200 -76.73 20.05 -9.50
N LEU A 201 -77.67 20.77 -10.12
CA LEU A 201 -78.92 21.39 -9.65
C LEU A 201 -79.17 22.58 -10.61
N LYS A 202 -80.24 22.67 -11.39
CA LYS A 202 -81.60 22.14 -11.31
C LYS A 202 -82.23 22.18 -12.70
#